data_AF-A0A923S2S6-F1
#
_entry.id   AF-A0A923S2S6-F1
#
_cell.length_a   1.000
_cell.length_b   1.000
_cell.length_c   1.000
_cell.angle_alpha   90.00
_cell.angle_beta   90.00
_cell.angle_gamma   90.00
#
_symmetry.space_group_name_H-M   'P 1'
#
loop_
_entity.id
_entity.type
_entity.pdbx_description
1 polymer ?
#
loop_
_entity_poly.entity_id
_entity_poly.type
_entity_poly.pdbx_seq_one_letter_code
_entity_poly.pdbx_strand_id
1 'polypeptide(L)'
;MKFLIDNNLSPHLARALHELSKREANPSVEVFALRERFEQDAKDHDWLGALKATGESSSVLSADNFRKSDAERELMRTSGLNVFVLQKSWASQSYWAQAAQLVHWWPRIISQAAAVQRSAYRVPWRTSGKFEQIRL
;
A
#
# COMPACT_ATOMS: atom_id res chain seq x y z
N MET A 1 -9.25 -8.26 -3.52
CA MET A 1 -7.82 -7.93 -3.34
C MET A 1 -7.63 -7.31 -1.97
N LYS A 2 -6.46 -7.51 -1.35
CA LYS A 2 -6.16 -6.98 -0.02
C LYS A 2 -5.14 -5.86 -0.09
N PHE A 3 -5.39 -4.79 0.65
CA PHE A 3 -4.45 -3.71 0.88
C PHE A 3 -4.01 -3.69 2.33
N LEU A 4 -2.71 -3.54 2.52
CA LEU A 4 -2.08 -3.37 3.82
C LEU A 4 -1.55 -1.94 3.90
N ILE A 5 -2.01 -1.23 4.91
CA ILE A 5 -1.56 0.12 5.22
C ILE A 5 -0.44 -0.01 6.24
N ASP A 6 0.75 0.44 5.87
CA ASP A 6 1.94 0.38 6.70
C ASP A 6 1.77 1.18 8.01
N ASN A 7 2.55 0.83 9.02
CA ASN A 7 2.46 1.40 10.36
C ASN A 7 2.84 2.88 10.43
N ASN A 8 3.48 3.44 9.40
CA ASN A 8 3.74 4.88 9.27
C ASN A 8 2.50 5.69 8.87
N LEU A 9 1.39 5.04 8.52
CA LEU A 9 0.10 5.65 8.27
C LEU A 9 -0.88 5.33 9.40
N SER A 10 -1.87 6.21 9.58
CA SER A 10 -2.88 6.05 10.63
C SER A 10 -3.77 4.84 10.33
N PRO A 11 -4.04 3.95 11.31
CA PRO A 11 -5.01 2.87 11.14
C PRO A 11 -6.43 3.38 10.88
N HIS A 12 -6.76 4.60 11.33
CA HIS A 12 -8.03 5.23 11.00
C HIS A 12 -8.18 5.51 9.51
N LEU A 13 -7.07 5.80 8.83
CA LEU A 13 -7.05 5.99 7.38
C LEU A 13 -7.30 4.68 6.64
N ALA A 14 -6.73 3.58 7.13
CA ALA A 14 -6.99 2.23 6.62
C ALA A 14 -8.49 1.87 6.74
N ARG A 15 -9.08 2.10 7.91
CA ARG A 15 -10.52 1.84 8.15
C ARG A 15 -11.41 2.72 7.28
N ALA A 16 -11.11 4.01 7.15
CA ALA A 16 -11.86 4.90 6.28
C ALA A 16 -11.80 4.43 4.81
N LEU A 17 -10.61 4.07 4.31
CA LEU A 17 -10.46 3.52 2.97
C LEU A 17 -11.20 2.19 2.81
N HIS A 18 -11.18 1.31 3.82
CA HIS A 18 -11.95 0.07 3.79
C HIS A 18 -13.44 0.34 3.63
N GLU A 19 -14.03 1.21 4.47
CA GLU A 19 -15.45 1.55 4.39
C GLU A 19 -15.82 2.18 3.06
N LEU A 20 -15.01 3.12 2.56
CA LEU A 20 -15.23 3.75 1.26
C LEU A 20 -15.13 2.74 0.10
N SER A 21 -14.28 1.71 0.25
CA SER A 21 -14.07 0.68 -0.76
C SER A 21 -15.19 -0.35 -0.82
N LYS A 22 -16.06 -0.46 0.19
CA LYS A 22 -17.20 -1.41 0.16
C LYS A 22 -18.19 -1.14 -0.98
N ARG A 23 -18.18 0.06 -1.55
CA ARG A 23 -18.96 0.39 -2.74
C ARG A 23 -18.40 -0.27 -4.01
N GLU A 24 -17.12 -0.61 -4.04
CA GLU A 24 -16.47 -1.29 -5.16
C GLU A 24 -16.79 -2.79 -5.08
N ALA A 25 -17.74 -3.25 -5.90
CA ALA A 25 -18.14 -4.66 -5.93
C ALA A 25 -17.18 -5.55 -6.74
N ASN A 26 -16.38 -4.98 -7.64
CA ASN A 26 -15.45 -5.73 -8.48
C ASN A 26 -14.22 -4.91 -8.93
N PRO A 27 -13.00 -5.28 -8.49
CA PRO A 27 -12.71 -6.31 -7.50
C PRO A 27 -13.20 -5.87 -6.12
N SER A 28 -13.65 -6.83 -5.29
CA SER A 28 -13.85 -6.55 -3.86
C SER A 28 -12.51 -6.11 -3.25
N VAL A 29 -12.50 -4.99 -2.53
CA VAL A 29 -11.31 -4.38 -1.94
C VAL A 29 -11.42 -4.40 -0.42
N GLU A 30 -10.50 -5.11 0.22
CA GLU A 30 -10.35 -5.11 1.67
C GLU A 30 -9.09 -4.34 2.05
N VAL A 31 -9.18 -3.49 3.08
CA VAL A 31 -8.07 -2.64 3.51
C VAL A 31 -7.86 -2.83 5.00
N PHE A 32 -6.61 -3.12 5.41
CA PHE A 32 -6.24 -3.38 6.80
C PHE A 32 -5.03 -2.55 7.17
N ALA A 33 -4.96 -2.07 8.42
CA ALA A 33 -3.69 -1.60 8.94
C ALA A 33 -2.79 -2.79 9.27
N LEU A 34 -1.50 -2.69 8.99
CA LEU A 34 -0.55 -3.80 9.18
C LEU A 34 -0.53 -4.27 10.65
N ARG A 35 -0.53 -3.33 11.61
CA ARG A 35 -0.67 -3.59 13.06
C ARG A 35 -1.96 -4.28 13.51
N GLU A 36 -2.99 -4.35 12.67
CA GLU A 36 -4.23 -5.09 12.99
C GLU A 36 -4.14 -6.58 12.63
N ARG A 37 -3.13 -6.95 11.83
CA ARG A 37 -2.91 -8.30 11.31
C ARG A 37 -1.64 -8.95 11.84
N PHE A 38 -0.64 -8.14 12.18
CA PHE A 38 0.68 -8.56 12.61
C PHE A 38 1.11 -7.75 13.84
N GLU A 39 1.99 -8.32 14.66
CA GLU A 39 2.62 -7.62 15.78
C GLU A 39 3.30 -6.33 15.30
N GLN A 40 3.33 -5.32 16.17
CA GLN A 40 3.84 -4.00 15.80
C GLN A 40 5.34 -4.02 15.41
N ASP A 41 6.09 -4.97 15.97
CA ASP A 41 7.51 -5.24 15.71
C ASP A 41 7.73 -6.42 14.74
N ALA A 42 6.66 -6.92 14.10
CA ALA A 42 6.76 -7.99 13.11
C ALA A 42 7.74 -7.57 12.02
N LYS A 43 8.79 -8.37 11.84
CA LYS A 43 9.82 -8.10 10.84
C LYS A 43 9.24 -8.29 9.45
N ASP A 44 9.80 -7.61 8.47
CA ASP A 44 9.31 -7.68 7.08
C ASP A 44 9.24 -9.09 6.53
N HIS A 45 10.21 -9.94 6.88
CA HIS A 45 10.21 -11.33 6.46
C HIS A 45 9.01 -12.14 6.98
N ASP A 46 8.48 -11.82 8.17
CA ASP A 46 7.40 -12.58 8.81
C ASP A 46 6.08 -12.29 8.11
N TRP A 47 5.73 -11.00 7.99
CA TRP A 47 4.45 -10.62 7.40
C TRP A 47 4.45 -10.83 5.88
N LEU A 48 5.57 -10.58 5.17
CA LEU A 48 5.66 -10.90 3.74
C LEU A 48 5.60 -12.41 3.49
N GLY A 49 6.23 -13.22 4.35
CA GLY A 49 6.15 -14.67 4.29
C GLY A 49 4.73 -15.19 4.48
N ALA A 50 4.02 -14.64 5.46
CA ALA A 50 2.61 -14.97 5.71
C ALA A 50 1.73 -14.63 4.50
N LEU A 51 1.90 -13.46 3.89
CA LEU A 51 1.15 -13.07 2.69
C LEU A 51 1.48 -13.94 1.47
N LYS A 52 2.74 -14.35 1.31
CA LYS A 52 3.12 -15.28 0.26
C LYS A 52 2.43 -16.63 0.44
N ALA A 53 2.29 -17.09 1.69
CA ALA A 53 1.63 -18.36 2.01
C ALA A 53 0.11 -18.35 1.73
N THR A 54 -0.57 -17.20 1.84
CA THR A 54 -2.00 -17.13 1.49
C THR A 54 -2.26 -17.20 -0.02
N GLY A 55 -1.25 -16.87 -0.84
CA GLY A 55 -1.37 -16.84 -2.31
C GLY A 55 -2.32 -15.75 -2.83
N GLU A 56 -2.81 -14.86 -1.97
CA GLU A 56 -3.76 -13.81 -2.33
C GLU A 56 -3.05 -12.58 -2.89
N SER A 57 -3.62 -11.99 -3.94
CA SER A 57 -3.13 -10.71 -4.48
C SER A 57 -3.25 -9.60 -3.42
N SER A 58 -2.09 -9.20 -2.91
CA SER A 58 -1.94 -8.23 -1.82
C SER A 58 -1.11 -7.04 -2.29
N SER A 59 -1.48 -5.85 -1.83
CA SER A 59 -0.76 -4.59 -2.09
C SER A 59 -0.46 -3.87 -0.79
N VAL A 60 0.68 -3.19 -0.70
CA VAL A 60 1.08 -2.39 0.47
C VAL A 60 1.09 -0.92 0.11
N LEU A 61 0.55 -0.07 0.97
CA LEU A 61 0.68 1.39 0.90
C LEU A 61 1.52 1.89 2.07
N SER A 62 2.60 2.62 1.78
CA SER A 62 3.54 3.14 2.77
C SER A 62 3.86 4.60 2.52
N ALA A 63 4.03 5.39 3.58
CA ALA A 63 4.53 6.76 3.52
C ALA A 63 6.05 6.87 3.68
N ASP A 64 6.70 5.82 4.15
CA ASP A 64 8.15 5.75 4.20
C ASP A 64 8.68 5.37 2.82
N ASN A 65 9.89 5.85 2.51
CA ASN A 65 10.59 5.63 1.24
C ASN A 65 10.97 4.16 1.00
N PHE A 66 10.48 3.26 1.87
CA PHE A 66 10.54 1.83 1.72
C PHE A 66 11.99 1.36 1.51
N ARG A 67 12.87 1.81 2.42
CA ARG A 67 14.30 1.45 2.44
C ARG A 67 14.47 0.01 2.87
N LYS A 68 14.17 -0.92 1.97
CA LYS A 68 14.38 -2.34 2.17
C LYS A 68 15.78 -2.76 1.74
N SER A 69 16.34 -3.70 2.49
CA SER A 69 17.53 -4.47 2.13
C SER A 69 17.31 -5.29 0.85
N ASP A 70 18.39 -5.76 0.23
CA ASP A 70 18.30 -6.57 -0.99
C ASP A 70 17.56 -7.90 -0.76
N ALA A 71 17.66 -8.48 0.44
CA ALA A 71 16.92 -9.68 0.80
C ALA A 71 15.41 -9.44 0.90
N GLU A 72 14.99 -8.32 1.51
CA GLU A 72 13.59 -7.92 1.60
C GLU A 72 13.01 -7.57 0.21
N ARG A 73 13.79 -6.88 -0.62
CA ARG A 73 13.44 -6.60 -2.02
C ARG A 73 13.19 -7.88 -2.81
N GLU A 74 14.08 -8.86 -2.69
CA GLU A 74 13.91 -10.15 -3.36
C GLU A 74 12.69 -10.92 -2.82
N LEU A 75 12.45 -10.87 -1.52
CA LEU A 75 11.25 -11.46 -0.92
C LEU A 75 9.98 -10.84 -1.51
N MET A 76 9.99 -9.54 -1.79
CA MET A 76 8.86 -8.83 -2.39
C MET A 76 8.70 -9.11 -3.89
N ARG A 77 9.80 -9.24 -4.63
CA ARG A 77 9.74 -9.69 -6.02
C ARG A 77 9.11 -11.07 -6.12
N THR A 78 9.46 -11.97 -5.19
CA THR A 78 8.97 -13.35 -5.21
C THR A 78 7.61 -13.55 -4.55
N SER A 79 7.10 -12.59 -3.77
CA SER A 79 5.81 -12.69 -3.08
C SER A 79 4.61 -12.34 -3.95
N GLY A 80 4.80 -11.74 -5.13
CA GLY A 80 3.68 -11.29 -5.97
C GLY A 80 3.11 -9.92 -5.57
N LEU A 81 3.65 -9.31 -4.52
CA LEU A 81 3.09 -8.12 -3.88
C LEU A 81 3.35 -6.84 -4.68
N ASN A 82 2.35 -5.96 -4.73
CA ASN A 82 2.50 -4.62 -5.26
C ASN A 82 2.80 -3.64 -4.11
N VAL A 83 3.67 -2.66 -4.36
CA VAL A 83 4.06 -1.64 -3.37
C VAL A 83 3.72 -0.26 -3.90
N PHE A 84 3.02 0.52 -3.08
CA PHE A 84 2.75 1.92 -3.32
C PHE A 84 3.43 2.74 -2.22
N VAL A 85 4.31 3.63 -2.64
CA VAL A 85 5.05 4.51 -1.74
C VAL A 85 4.62 5.96 -1.98
N LEU A 86 4.18 6.65 -0.93
CA LEU A 86 3.85 8.07 -1.06
C LEU A 86 5.13 8.88 -1.27
N GLN A 87 5.09 9.82 -2.21
CA GLN A 87 6.22 10.72 -2.46
C GLN A 87 6.56 11.53 -1.18
N LYS A 88 7.83 11.90 -1.01
CA LYS A 88 8.30 12.73 0.12
C LYS A 88 7.47 13.99 0.40
N SER A 89 6.87 14.60 -0.63
CA SER A 89 6.02 15.79 -0.52
C SER A 89 4.73 15.57 0.29
N TRP A 90 4.29 14.32 0.48
CA TRP A 90 3.16 14.01 1.35
C TRP A 90 3.48 14.29 2.82
N ALA A 91 4.71 14.06 3.25
CA ALA A 91 5.12 14.18 4.65
C ALA A 91 5.02 15.62 5.19
N SER A 92 5.04 16.64 4.32
CA SER A 92 4.90 18.04 4.72
C SER A 92 3.44 18.51 4.85
N GLN A 93 2.48 17.62 4.58
CA GLN A 93 1.05 17.96 4.53
C GLN A 93 0.35 17.61 5.83
N SER A 94 -0.70 18.35 6.17
CA SER A 94 -1.53 18.04 7.34
C SER A 94 -2.27 16.72 7.15
N TYR A 95 -2.65 16.08 8.26
CA TYR A 95 -3.38 14.81 8.24
C TYR A 95 -4.62 14.83 7.33
N TRP A 96 -5.46 15.86 7.44
CA TRP A 96 -6.67 15.97 6.62
C TRP A 96 -6.37 16.22 5.15
N ALA A 97 -5.31 16.96 4.83
CA ALA A 97 -4.87 17.15 3.45
C ALA A 97 -4.40 15.81 2.87
N GLN A 98 -3.58 15.05 3.60
CA GLN A 98 -3.16 13.70 3.19
C GLN A 98 -4.36 12.78 3.00
N ALA A 99 -5.33 12.78 3.92
CA ALA A 99 -6.50 11.94 3.83
C ALA A 99 -7.35 12.24 2.59
N ALA A 100 -7.68 13.52 2.36
CA ALA A 100 -8.43 13.93 1.17
C ALA A 100 -7.67 13.57 -0.12
N GLN A 101 -6.36 13.80 -0.12
CA GLN A 101 -5.51 13.50 -1.27
C GLN A 101 -5.44 12.01 -1.55
N LEU A 102 -5.37 11.18 -0.50
CA LEU A 102 -5.35 9.73 -0.63
C LEU A 102 -6.68 9.20 -1.14
N VAL A 103 -7.81 9.69 -0.63
CA VAL A 103 -9.14 9.34 -1.14
C VAL A 103 -9.26 9.66 -2.64
N HIS A 104 -8.70 10.78 -3.11
CA HIS A 104 -8.70 11.10 -4.53
C HIS A 104 -7.81 10.15 -5.36
N TRP A 105 -6.68 9.72 -4.82
CA TRP A 105 -5.79 8.75 -5.47
C TRP A 105 -6.30 7.31 -5.42
N TRP A 106 -7.16 6.99 -4.45
CA TRP A 106 -7.52 5.62 -4.11
C TRP A 106 -8.09 4.80 -5.28
N PRO A 107 -9.04 5.31 -6.10
CA PRO A 107 -9.54 4.55 -7.25
C PRO A 107 -8.44 4.19 -8.26
N ARG A 108 -7.46 5.08 -8.43
CA ARG A 108 -6.32 4.86 -9.34
C ARG A 108 -5.35 3.83 -8.75
N ILE A 109 -5.15 3.83 -7.44
CA ILE A 109 -4.34 2.82 -6.74
C ILE A 109 -4.97 1.44 -6.88
N ILE A 110 -6.28 1.31 -6.64
CA ILE A 110 -7.03 0.06 -6.84
C ILE A 110 -6.88 -0.43 -8.28
N SER A 111 -7.16 0.45 -9.26
CA SER A 111 -7.07 0.10 -10.68
C SER A 111 -5.66 -0.34 -11.08
N GLN A 112 -4.64 0.37 -10.60
CA GLN A 112 -3.24 0.01 -10.87
C GLN A 112 -2.88 -1.33 -10.22
N ALA A 113 -3.28 -1.57 -8.97
CA ALA A 113 -3.05 -2.82 -8.26
C ALA A 113 -3.74 -4.02 -8.91
N ALA A 114 -4.91 -3.83 -9.53
CA ALA A 114 -5.61 -4.86 -10.29
C ALA A 114 -4.86 -5.25 -11.57
N ALA A 115 -4.19 -4.27 -12.21
CA ALA A 115 -3.58 -4.44 -13.53
C ALA A 115 -2.14 -4.98 -13.48
N VAL A 116 -1.49 -4.96 -12.31
CA VAL A 116 -0.06 -5.28 -12.17
C VAL A 116 0.20 -6.28 -11.06
N GLN A 117 1.35 -6.94 -11.13
CA GLN A 117 1.87 -7.80 -10.08
C GLN A 117 3.37 -7.52 -9.91
N ARG A 118 3.90 -7.76 -8.71
CA ARG A 118 5.35 -7.68 -8.42
C ARG A 118 5.96 -6.31 -8.79
N SER A 119 5.20 -5.23 -8.57
CA SER A 119 5.61 -3.90 -9.02
C SER A 119 5.58 -2.89 -7.87
N ALA A 120 6.54 -1.97 -7.86
CA ALA A 120 6.56 -0.84 -6.94
C ALA A 120 6.31 0.48 -7.67
N TYR A 121 5.51 1.34 -7.07
CA TYR A 121 5.14 2.64 -7.62
C TYR A 121 5.24 3.72 -6.56
N ARG A 122 5.73 4.89 -6.96
CA ARG A 122 5.60 6.12 -6.20
C ARG A 122 4.29 6.81 -6.56
N VAL A 123 3.55 7.23 -5.53
CA VAL A 123 2.33 8.03 -5.66
C VAL A 123 2.69 9.50 -5.45
N PRO A 124 2.67 10.34 -6.51
CA PRO A 124 2.97 11.75 -6.35
C PRO A 124 1.85 12.47 -5.59
N TRP A 125 2.18 13.60 -4.98
CA TRP A 125 1.17 14.40 -4.26
C TRP A 125 0.07 14.91 -5.22
N ARG A 126 0.47 15.53 -6.33
CA ARG A 126 -0.45 16.14 -7.29
C ARG A 126 -1.19 15.08 -8.09
N THR A 127 -2.51 15.17 -8.13
CA THR A 127 -3.41 14.24 -8.85
C THR A 127 -3.22 14.26 -10.36
N SER A 128 -2.75 15.37 -10.93
CA SER A 128 -2.39 15.43 -12.36
C SER A 128 -1.15 14.59 -12.71
N GLY A 129 -0.40 14.12 -11.71
CA GLY A 129 0.75 13.25 -11.89
C GLY A 129 0.39 11.83 -12.34
N LYS A 130 1.40 11.09 -12.78
CA LYS A 130 1.34 9.64 -13.06
C LYS A 130 2.12 8.89 -11.97
N PHE A 131 1.80 7.63 -11.76
CA PHE A 131 2.63 6.76 -10.93
C PHE A 131 4.05 6.72 -11.48
N GLU A 132 5.06 6.79 -10.61
CA GLU A 132 6.46 6.59 -11.00
C GLU A 132 6.85 5.16 -10.64
N GLN A 133 7.22 4.32 -11.59
CA GLN A 133 7.67 2.96 -11.27
C GLN A 133 9.02 3.01 -10.55
N ILE A 134 9.12 2.30 -9.43
CA ILE A 134 10.33 2.16 -8.63
C ILE A 134 10.92 0.79 -8.93
N ARG A 135 12.25 0.69 -8.98
CA ARG A 135 12.94 -0.61 -9.01
C ARG A 135 12.82 -1.25 -7.63
N LEU A 136 12.07 -2.34 -7.55
CA LEU A 136 12.23 -3.33 -6.49
C LEU A 136 13.63 -3.92 -6.55
#